data_AF-A0A165NIJ0-F1
#
_entry.id   AF-A0A165NIJ0-F1
#
_cell.length_a   1.000
_cell.length_b   1.000
_cell.length_c   1.000
_cell.angle_alpha   90.00
_cell.angle_beta   90.00
_cell.angle_gamma   90.00
#
_symmetry.space_group_name_H-M   'P 1'
#
loop_
_entity.id
_entity.type
_entity.pdbx_description
1 polymer ?
#
loop_
_entity_poly.entity_id
_entity_poly.type
_entity_poly.pdbx_seq_one_letter_code
_entity_poly.pdbx_strand_id
1 'polypeptide(L)'
;MTAKQDKRANFLEQYAAAAEPIDSALVDDWGADLDSLLIFSGLFSAVLTAFLVESYKLLQPDFAQLTYYALTNSAAPPPYTPETFVASGQARTVNCLWVSSLIASLFTALITILAKQWLKAY
;
A
#
# COMPACT_ATOMS: atom_id res chain seq x y z
N MET A 1 -17.78 -8.26 54.57
CA MET A 1 -17.63 -8.24 53.09
C MET A 1 -16.37 -7.50 52.62
N THR A 2 -15.78 -6.60 53.42
CA THR A 2 -14.59 -5.79 53.09
C THR A 2 -13.28 -6.58 52.96
N ALA A 3 -12.99 -7.52 53.87
CA ALA A 3 -11.72 -8.26 53.87
C ALA A 3 -11.44 -9.13 52.61
N LYS A 4 -12.50 -9.58 51.92
CA LYS A 4 -12.36 -10.31 50.65
C LYS A 4 -12.08 -9.37 49.47
N GLN A 5 -12.51 -8.11 49.58
CA GLN A 5 -12.31 -7.07 48.58
C GLN A 5 -10.85 -6.57 48.59
N ASP A 6 -10.30 -6.31 49.79
CA ASP A 6 -8.91 -5.85 49.96
C ASP A 6 -7.89 -6.89 49.49
N LYS A 7 -8.18 -8.18 49.69
CA LYS A 7 -7.31 -9.28 49.25
C LYS A 7 -7.30 -9.42 47.72
N ARG A 8 -8.41 -9.11 47.06
CA ARG A 8 -8.49 -9.07 45.59
C ARG A 8 -7.77 -7.86 45.02
N ALA A 9 -7.90 -6.70 45.66
CA ALA A 9 -7.19 -5.48 45.25
C ALA A 9 -5.67 -5.66 45.30
N ASN A 10 -5.13 -6.16 46.42
CA ASN A 10 -3.69 -6.46 46.55
C ASN A 10 -3.20 -7.48 45.51
N PHE A 11 -4.00 -8.52 45.24
CA PHE A 11 -3.65 -9.50 44.21
C PHE A 11 -3.59 -8.86 42.82
N LEU A 12 -4.59 -8.05 42.45
CA LEU A 12 -4.60 -7.36 41.16
C LEU A 12 -3.44 -6.39 41.01
N GLU A 13 -3.08 -5.67 42.07
CA GLU A 13 -1.96 -4.74 42.09
C GLU A 13 -0.62 -5.48 41.92
N GLN A 14 -0.46 -6.63 42.59
CA GLN A 14 0.72 -7.46 42.46
C GLN A 14 0.84 -8.13 41.08
N TYR A 15 -0.29 -8.49 40.45
CA TYR A 15 -0.33 -8.96 39.07
C TYR A 15 -0.03 -7.84 38.08
N ALA A 16 -0.57 -6.63 38.28
CA ALA A 16 -0.31 -5.46 37.44
C ALA A 16 1.17 -5.08 37.48
N ALA A 17 1.78 -5.03 38.68
CA ALA A 17 3.20 -4.75 38.83
C ALA A 17 4.11 -5.81 38.19
N ALA A 18 3.67 -7.06 38.12
CA ALA A 18 4.39 -8.13 37.43
C ALA A 18 4.19 -8.12 35.91
N ALA A 19 3.04 -7.62 35.43
CA ALA A 19 2.69 -7.55 34.01
C ALA A 19 3.30 -6.32 33.32
N GLU A 20 3.40 -5.18 34.00
CA GLU A 20 3.93 -3.92 33.48
C GLU A 20 5.26 -4.04 32.71
N PRO A 21 6.31 -4.71 33.23
CA PRO A 21 7.57 -4.84 32.50
C PRO A 21 7.45 -5.75 31.26
N ILE A 22 6.55 -6.74 31.28
CA ILE A 22 6.32 -7.65 30.16
C ILE A 22 5.55 -6.91 29.05
N ASP A 23 4.50 -6.20 29.43
CA ASP A 23 3.68 -5.42 28.49
C ASP A 23 4.49 -4.31 27.84
N SER A 24 5.31 -3.59 28.60
CA SER A 24 6.21 -2.55 28.04
C SER A 24 7.21 -3.13 27.05
N ALA A 25 7.81 -4.29 27.35
CA ALA A 25 8.77 -4.92 26.45
C ALA A 25 8.10 -5.41 25.15
N LEU A 26 6.89 -5.97 25.25
CA LEU A 26 6.10 -6.40 24.08
C LEU A 26 5.68 -5.20 23.21
N VAL A 27 5.25 -4.10 23.85
CA VAL A 27 4.91 -2.85 23.16
C VAL A 27 6.12 -2.28 22.41
N ASP A 28 7.29 -2.24 23.03
CA ASP A 28 8.48 -1.73 22.37
C ASP A 28 8.90 -2.60 21.17
N ASP A 29 8.86 -3.92 21.32
CA ASP A 29 9.22 -4.88 20.26
C ASP A 29 8.24 -4.80 19.07
N TRP A 30 6.93 -4.78 19.36
CA TRP A 30 5.91 -4.60 18.33
C TRP A 30 6.01 -3.23 17.66
N GLY A 31 6.37 -2.20 18.40
CA GLY A 31 6.63 -0.87 17.86
C GLY A 31 7.75 -0.90 16.80
N ALA A 32 8.85 -1.59 17.10
CA ALA A 32 9.99 -1.74 16.20
C ALA A 32 9.66 -2.58 14.94
N ASP A 33 8.92 -3.67 15.10
CA ASP A 33 8.45 -4.50 13.98
C ASP A 33 7.51 -3.71 13.06
N LEU A 34 6.58 -2.94 13.63
CA LEU A 34 5.69 -2.08 12.86
C LEU A 34 6.46 -0.99 12.10
N ASP A 35 7.51 -0.41 12.68
CA ASP A 35 8.36 0.55 11.97
C ASP A 35 9.09 -0.08 10.78
N SER A 36 9.60 -1.30 10.96
CA SER A 36 10.23 -2.05 9.87
C SER A 36 9.25 -2.34 8.74
N LEU A 37 8.03 -2.81 9.06
CA LEU A 37 6.97 -3.05 8.08
C LEU A 37 6.59 -1.78 7.31
N LEU A 38 6.55 -0.63 7.97
CA LEU A 38 6.22 0.64 7.33
C LEU A 38 7.29 1.06 6.31
N ILE A 39 8.57 0.88 6.65
CA ILE A 39 9.70 1.13 5.73
C ILE A 39 9.61 0.19 4.53
N PHE A 40 9.41 -1.11 4.76
CA PHE A 40 9.26 -2.07 3.67
C PHE A 40 8.08 -1.75 2.76
N SER A 41 6.93 -1.39 3.33
CA SER A 41 5.76 -0.99 2.55
C SER A 41 6.03 0.27 1.73
N GLY A 42 6.67 1.30 2.32
CA GLY A 42 7.01 2.53 1.61
C GLY A 42 7.96 2.28 0.43
N LEU A 43 9.03 1.51 0.65
CA LEU A 43 10.00 1.15 -0.38
C LEU A 43 9.35 0.31 -1.50
N PHE A 44 8.54 -0.68 -1.12
CA PHE A 44 7.80 -1.50 -2.07
C PHE A 44 6.85 -0.64 -2.91
N SER A 45 6.10 0.27 -2.30
CA SER A 45 5.22 1.21 -3.00
C SER A 45 5.98 2.12 -3.97
N ALA A 46 7.16 2.61 -3.60
CA ALA A 46 8.00 3.43 -4.47
C ALA A 46 8.46 2.66 -5.71
N VAL A 47 8.95 1.43 -5.52
CA VAL A 47 9.38 0.54 -6.61
C VAL A 47 8.19 0.18 -7.51
N LEU A 48 7.05 -0.16 -6.93
CA LEU A 48 5.81 -0.43 -7.67
C LEU A 48 5.33 0.77 -8.48
N THR A 49 5.42 1.98 -7.92
CA THR A 49 5.02 3.21 -8.62
C THR A 49 5.89 3.45 -9.85
N ALA A 50 7.20 3.19 -9.76
CA ALA A 50 8.10 3.29 -10.91
C ALA A 50 7.73 2.29 -12.03
N PHE A 51 7.48 1.03 -11.68
CA PHE A 51 7.03 0.03 -12.66
C PHE A 51 5.65 0.34 -13.24
N LEU A 52 4.75 0.88 -12.41
CA LEU A 52 3.40 1.27 -12.84
C LEU A 52 3.45 2.38 -13.88
N VAL A 53 4.29 3.40 -13.70
CA VAL A 53 4.47 4.50 -14.67
C VAL A 53 4.92 3.97 -16.03
N GLU A 54 5.88 3.06 -16.07
CA GLU A 54 6.32 2.45 -17.34
C GLU A 54 5.25 1.52 -17.95
N SER A 55 4.59 0.73 -17.12
CA SER A 55 3.52 -0.19 -17.55
C SER A 55 2.29 0.55 -18.08
N TYR A 56 1.99 1.75 -17.59
CA TYR A 56 0.89 2.58 -18.07
C TYR A 56 1.13 3.12 -19.48
N LYS A 57 2.39 3.38 -19.86
CA LYS A 57 2.74 3.83 -21.21
C LYS A 57 2.38 2.78 -22.27
N LEU A 58 2.48 1.49 -21.93
CA LEU A 58 2.06 0.38 -22.80
C LEU A 58 0.55 0.33 -23.04
N LEU A 59 -0.23 1.01 -22.20
CA LEU A 59 -1.68 1.11 -22.31
C LEU A 59 -2.14 2.37 -23.03
N GLN A 60 -1.22 3.27 -23.40
CA GLN A 60 -1.51 4.49 -24.13
C GLN A 60 -1.13 4.35 -25.61
N PRO A 61 -1.90 4.95 -26.53
CA PRO A 61 -1.52 5.04 -27.93
C PRO A 61 -0.25 5.88 -28.09
N ASP A 62 0.63 5.48 -29.00
CA ASP A 62 1.83 6.23 -29.32
C ASP A 62 1.47 7.58 -29.98
N PHE A 63 1.77 8.68 -29.29
CA PHE A 63 1.52 10.03 -29.78
C PHE A 63 2.27 10.34 -31.09
N ALA A 64 3.44 9.71 -31.33
CA ALA A 64 4.18 9.88 -32.58
C ALA A 64 3.41 9.26 -33.75
N GLN A 65 2.84 8.07 -33.55
CA GLN A 65 1.99 7.43 -34.56
C GLN A 65 0.71 8.22 -34.81
N LEU A 66 0.05 8.70 -33.75
CA LEU A 66 -1.16 9.52 -33.88
C LEU A 66 -0.89 10.82 -34.67
N THR A 67 0.23 11.48 -34.40
CA THR A 67 0.63 12.71 -35.11
C THR A 67 0.95 12.44 -36.57
N TYR A 68 1.64 11.34 -36.86
CA TYR A 68 1.91 10.91 -38.23
C TYR A 68 0.60 10.68 -39.01
N TYR A 69 -0.36 9.95 -38.43
CA TYR A 69 -1.66 9.72 -39.07
C TYR A 69 -2.47 11.00 -39.28
N ALA A 70 -2.39 11.97 -38.37
CA ALA A 70 -3.05 13.26 -38.54
C ALA A 70 -2.46 14.08 -39.71
N LEU A 71 -1.13 14.04 -39.87
CA LEU A 71 -0.43 14.71 -40.97
C LEU A 71 -0.72 14.03 -42.33
N THR A 72 -0.70 12.70 -42.39
CA THR A 72 -0.98 11.97 -43.65
C THR A 72 -2.43 12.16 -44.10
N ASN A 73 -3.38 12.20 -43.16
CA ASN A 73 -4.78 12.51 -43.46
C ASN A 73 -5.01 13.91 -44.02
N SER A 74 -4.14 14.85 -43.67
CA SER A 74 -4.21 16.23 -44.15
C SER A 74 -3.49 16.42 -45.49
N ALA A 75 -2.63 15.48 -45.90
CA ALA A 75 -1.71 15.65 -47.03
C ALA A 75 -2.19 15.06 -48.37
N ALA A 76 -3.00 13.98 -48.39
CA ALA A 76 -3.49 13.40 -49.65
C ALA A 76 -4.76 12.53 -49.50
N PRO A 77 -5.70 12.56 -50.48
CA PRO A 77 -6.80 11.60 -50.55
C PRO A 77 -6.36 10.23 -51.12
N PRO A 78 -6.98 9.11 -50.71
CA PRO A 78 -8.05 9.01 -49.72
C PRO A 78 -7.52 9.12 -48.28
N PRO A 79 -8.33 9.66 -47.34
CA PRO A 79 -7.96 9.76 -45.94
C PRO A 79 -7.67 8.36 -45.35
N TYR A 80 -6.53 8.23 -44.70
CA TYR A 80 -6.14 7.04 -43.96
C TYR A 80 -6.97 6.94 -42.67
N THR A 81 -7.82 5.92 -42.54
CA THR A 81 -8.54 5.65 -41.29
C THR A 81 -7.62 4.94 -40.30
N PRO A 82 -7.19 5.59 -39.20
CA PRO A 82 -6.35 4.92 -38.20
C PRO A 82 -7.14 3.80 -37.53
N GLU A 83 -6.47 2.66 -37.33
CA GLU A 83 -7.00 1.56 -36.54
C GLU A 83 -7.23 2.04 -35.10
N THR A 84 -8.38 1.71 -34.50
CA THR A 84 -8.65 2.09 -33.12
C THR A 84 -7.67 1.39 -32.20
N PHE A 85 -6.95 2.16 -31.39
CA PHE A 85 -6.02 1.60 -30.42
C PHE A 85 -6.76 0.70 -29.43
N VAL A 86 -6.43 -0.59 -29.45
CA VAL A 86 -6.92 -1.56 -28.47
C VAL A 86 -5.73 -2.05 -27.66
N ALA A 87 -5.70 -1.66 -26.38
CA ALA A 87 -4.67 -2.14 -25.47
C ALA A 87 -4.72 -3.68 -25.34
N SER A 88 -3.54 -4.30 -25.49
CA SER A 88 -3.37 -5.75 -25.36
C SER A 88 -3.97 -6.26 -24.05
N GLY A 89 -4.70 -7.39 -24.09
CA GLY A 89 -5.33 -7.98 -22.90
C GLY A 89 -4.32 -8.27 -21.79
N GLN A 90 -3.11 -8.72 -22.16
CA GLN A 90 -2.05 -8.99 -21.20
C GLN A 90 -1.53 -7.73 -20.52
N ALA A 91 -1.40 -6.61 -21.26
CA ALA A 91 -0.97 -5.33 -20.70
C ALA A 91 -1.99 -4.79 -19.68
N ARG A 92 -3.29 -5.02 -19.90
CA ARG A 92 -4.34 -4.68 -18.93
C ARG A 92 -4.20 -5.50 -17.64
N THR A 93 -4.05 -6.81 -17.74
CA THR A 93 -3.91 -7.67 -16.55
C THR A 93 -2.69 -7.31 -15.73
N VAL A 94 -1.54 -7.06 -16.37
CA VAL A 94 -0.31 -6.65 -15.69
C VAL A 94 -0.49 -5.32 -14.96
N ASN A 95 -1.11 -4.33 -15.59
CA ASN A 95 -1.41 -3.05 -14.92
C ASN A 95 -2.38 -3.24 -13.74
N CYS A 96 -3.42 -4.05 -13.88
CA CYS A 96 -4.32 -4.36 -12.77
C CYS A 96 -3.58 -5.02 -11.59
N LEU A 97 -2.66 -5.94 -11.87
CA LEU A 97 -1.83 -6.57 -10.85
C LEU A 97 -0.96 -5.53 -10.15
N TRP A 98 -0.26 -4.67 -10.90
CA TRP A 98 0.56 -3.60 -10.32
C TRP A 98 -0.23 -2.65 -9.42
N VAL A 99 -1.39 -2.18 -9.89
CA VAL A 99 -2.26 -1.31 -9.09
C VAL A 99 -2.77 -2.03 -7.84
N SER A 100 -3.17 -3.30 -7.96
CA SER A 100 -3.65 -4.07 -6.82
C SER A 100 -2.56 -4.26 -5.74
N SER A 101 -1.32 -4.53 -6.15
CA SER A 101 -0.19 -4.64 -5.24
C SER A 101 0.11 -3.32 -4.55
N LEU A 102 -0.01 -2.19 -5.26
CA LEU A 102 0.21 -0.86 -4.70
C LEU A 102 -0.86 -0.54 -3.64
N ILE A 103 -2.13 -0.82 -3.94
CA ILE A 103 -3.23 -0.64 -3.00
C ILE A 103 -3.02 -1.51 -1.76
N ALA A 104 -2.68 -2.80 -1.94
CA ALA A 104 -2.40 -3.70 -0.82
C ALA A 104 -1.27 -3.16 0.07
N SER A 105 -0.19 -2.63 -0.52
CA SER A 105 0.91 -1.99 0.21
C SER A 105 0.43 -0.80 1.05
N LEU A 106 -0.41 0.07 0.47
CA LEU A 106 -0.96 1.21 1.19
C LEU A 106 -1.88 0.79 2.34
N PHE A 107 -2.69 -0.26 2.15
CA PHE A 107 -3.49 -0.85 3.23
C PHE A 107 -2.61 -1.39 4.36
N THR A 108 -1.52 -2.10 4.03
CA THR A 108 -0.54 -2.55 5.03
C THR A 108 0.01 -1.36 5.79
N ALA A 109 0.44 -0.28 5.11
CA ALA A 109 0.94 0.92 5.78
C ALA A 109 -0.12 1.56 6.70
N LEU A 110 -1.38 1.66 6.26
CA LEU A 110 -2.48 2.20 7.07
C LEU A 110 -2.74 1.36 8.32
N ILE A 111 -2.79 0.03 8.18
CA ILE A 111 -2.98 -0.90 9.30
C ILE A 111 -1.80 -0.78 10.28
N THR A 112 -0.57 -0.73 9.78
CA THR A 112 0.63 -0.54 10.60
C THR A 112 0.56 0.77 11.39
N ILE A 113 0.16 1.88 10.76
CA ILE A 113 0.00 3.18 11.45
C ILE A 113 -1.09 3.10 12.53
N LEU A 114 -2.23 2.48 12.22
CA LEU A 114 -3.32 2.32 13.19
C LEU A 114 -2.89 1.45 14.38
N ALA A 115 -2.18 0.36 14.13
CA ALA A 115 -1.60 -0.49 15.17
C ALA A 115 -0.65 0.30 16.07
N LYS A 116 0.22 1.15 15.49
CA LYS A 116 1.09 2.04 16.27
C LYS A 116 0.31 3.06 17.10
N GLN A 117 -0.78 3.61 16.57
CA GLN A 117 -1.64 4.53 17.32
C GLN A 117 -2.30 3.83 18.50
N TRP A 118 -2.76 2.61 18.30
CA TRP A 118 -3.35 1.79 19.36
C TRP A 118 -2.32 1.44 20.43
N LEU A 119 -1.12 1.04 20.01
CA LEU A 119 -0.03 0.68 20.91
C LEU A 119 0.49 1.84 21.75
N LYS A 120 0.40 3.08 21.24
CA LYS A 120 0.71 4.29 22.00
C LYS A 120 -0.39 4.70 22.98
N ALA A 121 -1.62 4.28 22.71
CA ALA A 121 -2.77 4.58 23.55
C ALA A 121 -2.95 3.55 24.67
N TYR A 122 -2.40 2.34 24.48
CA TYR A 122 -2.22 1.32 25.49
C TYR A 122 -0.99 1.63 26.35
#